data_AF-A0A022QWY8-F1
#
_entry.id   AF-A0A022QWY8-F1
#
_cell.length_a   1.000
_cell.length_b   1.000
_cell.length_c   1.000
_cell.angle_alpha   90.00
_cell.angle_beta   90.00
_cell.angle_gamma   90.00
#
_symmetry.space_group_name_H-M   'P 1'
#
loop_
_entity.id
_entity.type
_entity.pdbx_description
1 polymer ?
#
loop_
_entity_poly.entity_id
_entity_poly.type
_entity_poly.pdbx_seq_one_letter_code
_entity_poly.pdbx_strand_id
1 'polypeptide(L)'
;SGRRYPDRIVDHDRVIWLGDLNYRVGLRYEEARILLEDNNWDSLLEKDQLNTEKEAGRVFGGWSEGKILFAPTYKYSHNSDSYAGETTKSKRKRRTPAWCDRILWRGNGIEQLSYIRGESRLSDHRPVCAVFAVEVEVKSKGIARFRKGYSCAGTKLELQECLPQRHSFCHF
;
A
#
# COMPACT_ATOMS: atom_id res chain seq x y z
N SER A 1 -3.07 -31.18 -23.27
CA SER A 1 -1.76 -30.69 -22.78
C SER A 1 -1.90 -30.37 -21.30
N GLY A 2 -0.99 -30.90 -20.47
CA GLY A 2 -1.05 -30.76 -19.01
C GLY A 2 -0.89 -29.30 -18.58
N ARG A 3 -1.71 -28.85 -17.63
CA ARG A 3 -1.64 -27.50 -17.07
C ARG A 3 -0.33 -27.42 -16.27
N ARG A 4 0.68 -26.73 -16.80
CA ARG A 4 1.95 -26.50 -16.11
C ARG A 4 1.71 -25.42 -15.05
N TYR A 5 2.01 -25.74 -13.80
CA TYR A 5 1.94 -24.77 -12.70
C TYR A 5 3.07 -23.73 -12.86
N PRO A 6 2.88 -22.49 -12.38
CA PRO A 6 3.94 -21.48 -12.39
C PRO A 6 5.16 -21.97 -11.60
N ASP A 7 6.36 -21.89 -12.18
CA ASP A 7 7.61 -22.34 -11.54
C ASP A 7 8.22 -21.24 -10.65
N ARG A 8 8.01 -19.95 -10.98
CA ARG A 8 8.44 -18.79 -10.19
C ARG A 8 7.26 -17.92 -9.79
N ILE A 9 7.46 -17.08 -8.76
CA ILE A 9 6.46 -16.08 -8.33
C ILE A 9 6.01 -15.22 -9.53
N VAL A 10 6.96 -14.75 -10.34
CA VAL A 10 6.67 -13.88 -11.51
C VAL A 10 5.99 -14.59 -12.67
N ASP A 11 5.90 -15.93 -12.65
CA ASP A 11 5.23 -16.72 -13.69
C ASP A 11 3.72 -16.89 -13.41
N HIS A 12 3.23 -16.38 -12.28
CA HIS A 12 1.80 -16.34 -11.98
C HIS A 12 1.12 -15.22 -12.78
N ASP A 13 -0.14 -15.44 -13.18
CA ASP A 13 -0.92 -14.47 -13.97
C ASP A 13 -1.01 -13.10 -13.27
N ARG A 14 -1.15 -13.13 -11.94
CA ARG A 14 -1.30 -11.97 -11.06
C ARG A 14 -0.61 -12.23 -9.74
N VAL A 15 0.13 -11.24 -9.25
CA VAL A 15 0.83 -11.32 -7.97
C VAL A 15 0.54 -10.06 -7.18
N ILE A 16 0.24 -10.24 -5.89
CA ILE A 16 0.21 -9.16 -4.90
C ILE A 16 1.35 -9.45 -3.92
N TRP A 17 2.25 -8.49 -3.76
CA TRP A 17 3.38 -8.55 -2.84
C TRP A 17 3.16 -7.51 -1.74
N LEU A 18 3.07 -7.94 -0.50
CA LEU A 18 2.81 -7.05 0.63
C LEU A 18 3.62 -7.39 1.88
N GLY A 19 3.84 -6.39 2.72
CA GLY A 19 4.43 -6.54 4.04
C GLY A 19 5.20 -5.31 4.50
N ASP A 20 5.87 -5.44 5.64
CA ASP A 20 6.91 -4.50 6.08
C ASP A 20 8.18 -4.72 5.24
N LEU A 21 8.33 -3.90 4.20
CA LEU A 21 9.52 -3.90 3.34
C LEU A 21 10.68 -3.09 3.94
N ASN A 22 10.43 -2.37 5.04
CA ASN A 22 11.39 -1.63 5.85
C ASN A 22 12.22 -0.54 5.14
N TYR A 23 11.83 -0.12 3.94
CA TYR A 23 12.39 1.07 3.29
C TYR A 23 12.07 2.33 4.10
N ARG A 24 13.02 3.25 4.15
CA ARG A 24 12.94 4.47 4.98
C ARG A 24 12.88 5.72 4.11
N VAL A 25 12.55 6.84 4.74
CA VAL A 25 12.70 8.16 4.13
C VAL A 25 14.14 8.64 4.34
N GLY A 26 14.80 9.04 3.27
CA GLY A 26 16.19 9.53 3.21
C GLY A 26 16.39 10.94 3.76
N LEU A 27 15.60 11.35 4.75
CA LEU A 27 15.69 12.66 5.41
C LEU A 27 16.06 12.51 6.89
N ARG A 28 16.69 13.55 7.43
CA ARG A 28 16.83 13.66 8.88
C ARG A 28 15.46 13.93 9.50
N TYR A 29 15.29 13.53 10.76
CA TYR A 29 14.02 13.67 11.45
C TYR A 29 13.53 15.13 11.48
N GLU A 30 14.43 16.07 11.73
CA GLU A 30 14.10 17.49 11.84
C GLU A 30 13.55 18.07 10.52
N GLU A 31 14.07 17.63 9.38
CA GLU A 31 13.61 18.02 8.04
C GLU A 31 12.27 17.37 7.72
N ALA A 32 12.15 16.06 7.99
CA ALA A 32 10.91 15.32 7.79
C ALA A 32 9.77 15.87 8.66
N ARG A 33 10.05 16.33 9.88
CA ARG A 33 9.06 16.91 10.80
C ARG A 33 8.33 18.11 10.19
N ILE A 34 9.04 18.99 9.48
CA ILE A 34 8.45 20.17 8.84
C ILE A 34 7.41 19.71 7.80
N LEU A 35 7.79 18.75 6.96
CA LEU A 35 6.89 18.21 5.93
C LEU A 35 5.72 17.42 6.53
N LEU A 36 5.94 16.73 7.66
CA LEU A 36 4.88 16.02 8.40
C LEU A 36 3.84 16.99 8.97
N GLU A 37 4.27 18.12 9.53
CA GLU A 37 3.38 19.16 10.08
C GLU A 37 2.51 19.80 9.00
N ASP A 38 3.06 19.96 7.79
CA ASP A 38 2.35 20.48 6.62
C ASP A 38 1.52 19.41 5.88
N ASN A 39 1.54 18.14 6.33
CA ASN A 39 0.97 16.99 5.61
C ASN A 39 1.46 16.87 4.15
N ASN A 40 2.67 17.32 3.85
CA ASN A 40 3.24 17.34 2.52
C ASN A 40 3.85 15.97 2.17
N TRP A 41 2.97 14.98 1.95
CA TRP A 41 3.35 13.60 1.67
C TRP A 41 4.12 13.45 0.36
N ASP A 42 3.75 14.21 -0.67
CA ASP A 42 4.41 14.14 -1.98
C ASP A 42 5.91 14.46 -1.84
N SER A 43 6.27 15.55 -1.12
CA SER A 43 7.68 15.91 -0.89
C SER A 43 8.44 14.90 -0.02
N LEU A 44 7.76 14.22 0.91
CA LEU A 44 8.36 13.15 1.70
C LEU A 44 8.59 11.88 0.86
N LEU A 45 7.65 11.55 -0.03
CA LEU A 45 7.71 10.39 -0.92
C LEU A 45 8.78 10.54 -2.01
N GLU A 46 9.16 11.76 -2.39
CA GLU A 46 10.35 12.00 -3.23
C GLU A 46 11.65 11.53 -2.56
N LYS A 47 11.66 11.40 -1.24
CA LYS A 47 12.80 10.92 -0.45
C LYS A 47 12.59 9.50 0.06
N ASP A 48 11.53 8.82 -0.36
CA ASP A 48 11.28 7.43 -0.03
C ASP A 48 12.29 6.51 -0.75
N GLN A 49 12.96 5.66 0.01
CA GLN A 49 13.97 4.75 -0.55
C GLN A 49 13.35 3.74 -1.52
N LEU A 50 12.15 3.21 -1.27
CA LEU A 50 11.55 2.25 -2.21
C LEU A 50 11.25 2.92 -3.56
N ASN A 51 10.70 4.13 -3.55
CA ASN A 51 10.48 4.90 -4.78
C ASN A 51 11.81 5.15 -5.51
N THR A 52 12.84 5.60 -4.79
CA THR A 52 14.18 5.85 -5.36
C THR A 52 14.78 4.58 -6.00
N GLU A 53 14.67 3.42 -5.33
CA GLU A 53 15.20 2.16 -5.83
C GLU A 53 14.39 1.61 -7.03
N LYS A 54 13.06 1.84 -7.05
CA LYS A 54 12.18 1.50 -8.17
C LYS A 54 12.47 2.36 -9.40
N GLU A 55 12.58 3.68 -9.22
CA GLU A 55 12.91 4.63 -10.29
C GLU A 55 14.28 4.32 -10.91
N ALA A 56 15.24 3.91 -10.09
CA ALA A 56 16.55 3.48 -10.57
C ALA A 56 16.57 2.05 -11.16
N GLY A 57 15.43 1.36 -11.21
CA GLY A 57 15.32 0.02 -11.78
C GLY A 57 16.04 -1.09 -11.00
N ARG A 58 16.42 -0.86 -9.74
CA ARG A 58 17.17 -1.82 -8.92
C ARG A 58 16.27 -2.86 -8.27
N VAL A 59 15.02 -2.51 -7.99
CA VAL A 59 14.05 -3.38 -7.31
C VAL A 59 12.68 -3.27 -7.97
N PHE A 60 11.86 -4.32 -7.82
CA PHE A 60 10.46 -4.34 -8.24
C PHE A 60 10.21 -3.87 -9.69
N GLY A 61 11.13 -4.18 -10.61
CA GLY A 61 10.95 -3.92 -12.03
C GLY A 61 9.69 -4.59 -12.60
N GLY A 62 8.81 -3.81 -13.23
CA GLY A 62 7.53 -4.27 -13.77
C GLY A 62 6.43 -4.49 -12.73
N TRP A 63 6.60 -3.99 -11.50
CA TRP A 63 5.56 -3.97 -10.47
C TRP A 63 4.94 -2.58 -10.37
N SER A 64 3.66 -2.54 -10.05
CA SER A 64 2.88 -1.35 -9.81
C SER A 64 2.60 -1.16 -8.32
N GLU A 65 2.39 0.09 -7.93
CA GLU A 65 1.99 0.49 -6.58
C GLU A 65 1.04 1.69 -6.67
N GLY A 66 0.05 1.77 -5.78
CA GLY A 66 -0.93 2.85 -5.78
C GLY A 66 -0.33 4.15 -5.31
N LYS A 67 -0.97 5.26 -5.68
CA LYS A 67 -0.60 6.55 -5.10
C LYS A 67 -0.83 6.50 -3.58
N ILE A 68 0.22 6.73 -2.82
CA ILE A 68 0.15 6.86 -1.36
C ILE A 68 -0.38 8.24 -1.05
N LEU A 69 -1.54 8.29 -0.39
CA LEU A 69 -2.22 9.53 0.03
C LEU A 69 -2.43 9.59 1.55
N PHE A 70 -1.69 8.76 2.29
CA PHE A 70 -1.80 8.62 3.72
C PHE A 70 -0.44 8.86 4.40
N ALA A 71 -0.48 9.31 5.65
CA ALA A 71 0.70 9.57 6.46
C ALA A 71 1.59 8.31 6.65
N PRO A 72 2.90 8.48 6.91
CA PRO A 72 3.81 7.37 7.21
C PRO A 72 3.27 6.37 8.23
N THR A 73 3.50 5.08 8.01
CA THR A 73 2.92 4.01 8.83
C THR A 73 3.76 3.64 10.04
N TYR A 74 5.00 4.12 10.10
CA TYR A 74 6.00 3.83 11.12
C TYR A 74 6.80 5.10 11.46
N LYS A 75 7.34 5.34 12.65
CA LYS A 75 7.20 4.61 13.92
C LYS A 75 6.37 5.44 14.89
N TYR A 76 5.27 4.89 15.36
CA TYR A 76 4.41 5.53 16.36
C TYR A 76 4.86 5.25 17.80
N SER A 77 4.53 6.17 18.70
CA SER A 77 4.59 5.90 20.13
C SER A 77 3.47 4.93 20.52
N HIS A 78 3.71 4.11 21.55
CA HIS A 78 2.74 3.11 22.00
C HIS A 78 1.39 3.75 22.35
N ASN A 79 0.30 3.21 21.79
CA ASN A 79 -1.07 3.68 22.01
C ASN A 79 -1.28 5.19 21.75
N SER A 80 -0.58 5.76 20.76
CA SER A 80 -0.61 7.20 20.46
C SER A 80 -0.51 7.45 18.95
N ASP A 81 -1.04 8.58 18.50
CA ASP A 81 -0.90 9.08 17.12
C ASP A 81 0.37 9.93 16.92
N SER A 82 1.13 10.18 17.98
CA SER A 82 2.44 10.85 17.88
C SER A 82 3.52 9.90 17.41
N TYR A 83 4.35 10.35 16.48
CA TYR A 83 5.54 9.60 16.08
C TYR A 83 6.54 9.51 17.24
N ALA A 84 7.20 8.36 17.38
CA ALA A 84 8.15 8.11 18.47
C ALA A 84 9.34 9.09 18.51
N GLY A 85 9.65 9.74 17.38
CA GLY A 85 10.68 10.77 17.32
C GLY A 85 10.36 12.05 18.10
N GLU A 86 9.07 12.36 18.30
CA GLU A 86 8.58 13.54 19.03
C GLU A 86 8.77 13.37 20.53
N THR A 87 8.48 12.19 21.05
CA THR A 87 8.44 11.89 22.48
C THR A 87 9.80 11.46 23.05
N THR A 88 10.74 11.09 22.19
CA THR A 88 12.03 10.54 22.62
C THR A 88 13.06 11.63 22.91
N LYS A 89 13.49 11.75 24.19
CA LYS A 89 14.56 12.67 24.63
C LYS A 89 15.96 12.30 24.10
N SER A 90 16.15 11.05 23.67
CA SER A 90 17.43 10.55 23.14
C SER A 90 17.47 10.58 21.61
N LYS A 91 18.32 11.43 21.03
CA LYS A 91 18.54 11.49 19.57
C LYS A 91 18.94 10.13 18.96
N ARG A 92 19.57 9.22 19.72
CA ARG A 92 20.02 7.90 19.23
C ARG A 92 18.88 6.90 18.97
N LYS A 93 17.71 7.11 19.57
CA LYS A 93 16.52 6.23 19.38
C LYS A 93 15.47 6.84 18.45
N ARG A 94 15.68 8.08 17.99
CA ARG A 94 14.79 8.81 17.09
C ARG A 94 14.80 8.15 15.71
N ARG A 95 13.61 7.75 15.24
CA ARG A 95 13.40 7.24 13.89
C ARG A 95 12.60 8.27 13.09
N THR A 96 13.07 8.58 11.89
CA THR A 96 12.29 9.35 10.90
C THR A 96 11.06 8.53 10.53
N PRO A 97 9.85 9.13 10.54
CA PRO A 97 8.66 8.46 10.05
C PRO A 97 8.82 7.98 8.61
N ALA A 98 8.32 6.78 8.29
CA ALA A 98 8.46 6.14 7.00
C ALA A 98 7.26 5.25 6.62
N TRP A 99 7.11 4.99 5.32
CA TRP A 99 6.20 3.98 4.77
C TRP A 99 6.92 2.64 4.65
N CYS A 100 7.04 1.94 5.77
CA CYS A 100 7.64 0.61 5.80
C CYS A 100 6.69 -0.44 5.21
N ASP A 101 5.38 -0.25 5.39
CA ASP A 101 4.33 -1.21 5.07
C ASP A 101 3.76 -0.94 3.67
N ARG A 102 4.05 -1.81 2.70
CA ARG A 102 3.81 -1.56 1.27
C ARG A 102 3.00 -2.69 0.62
N ILE A 103 2.23 -2.35 -0.41
CA ILE A 103 1.45 -3.32 -1.21
C ILE A 103 1.70 -3.02 -2.68
N LEU A 104 2.42 -3.91 -3.35
CA LEU A 104 2.72 -3.85 -4.78
C LEU A 104 1.99 -4.97 -5.52
N TRP A 105 1.78 -4.80 -6.81
CA TRP A 105 1.17 -5.83 -7.64
C TRP A 105 1.79 -5.91 -9.03
N ARG A 106 1.59 -7.06 -9.70
CA ARG A 106 2.01 -7.31 -11.06
C ARG A 106 0.99 -8.22 -11.75
N GLY A 107 0.81 -8.04 -13.05
CA GLY A 107 -0.06 -8.86 -13.88
C GLY A 107 -1.10 -8.04 -14.65
N ASN A 108 -1.78 -8.68 -15.59
CA ASN A 108 -2.81 -8.05 -16.41
C ASN A 108 -4.20 -8.23 -15.79
N GLY A 109 -5.12 -7.29 -16.05
CA GLY A 109 -6.49 -7.37 -15.53
C GLY A 109 -6.54 -7.37 -13.99
N ILE A 110 -5.64 -6.63 -13.34
CA ILE A 110 -5.67 -6.31 -11.92
C ILE A 110 -5.59 -4.79 -11.77
N GLU A 111 -6.55 -4.24 -11.03
CA GLU A 111 -6.67 -2.80 -10.79
C GLU A 111 -6.79 -2.58 -9.28
N GLN A 112 -5.93 -1.71 -8.73
CA GLN A 112 -6.05 -1.33 -7.33
C GLN A 112 -7.11 -0.23 -7.20
N LEU A 113 -8.20 -0.54 -6.48
CA LEU A 113 -9.34 0.35 -6.26
C LEU A 113 -9.16 1.26 -5.05
N SER A 114 -8.44 0.79 -4.02
CA SER A 114 -8.13 1.59 -2.83
C SER A 114 -6.77 1.21 -2.26
N TYR A 115 -6.12 2.19 -1.63
CA TYR A 115 -4.87 2.00 -0.90
C TYR A 115 -4.84 2.94 0.31
N ILE A 116 -5.05 2.40 1.49
CA ILE A 116 -5.32 3.18 2.71
C ILE A 116 -4.54 2.68 3.91
N ARG A 117 -4.31 3.57 4.87
CA ARG A 117 -3.82 3.27 6.21
C ARG A 117 -5.00 3.19 7.19
N GLY A 118 -4.99 2.21 8.08
CA GLY A 118 -5.90 2.15 9.22
C GLY A 118 -5.32 2.79 10.48
N GLU A 119 -6.18 3.07 11.47
CA GLU A 119 -5.82 3.83 12.67
C GLU A 119 -5.64 2.99 13.94
N SER A 120 -5.47 1.66 13.80
CA SER A 120 -5.20 0.81 14.96
C SER A 120 -3.88 1.18 15.64
N ARG A 121 -3.92 1.40 16.95
CA ARG A 121 -2.78 1.83 17.78
C ARG A 121 -2.11 0.69 18.56
N LEU A 122 -2.47 -0.56 18.26
CA LEU A 122 -1.96 -1.75 18.94
C LEU A 122 -0.47 -2.01 18.68
N SER A 123 0.06 -1.47 17.58
CA SER A 123 1.46 -1.57 17.17
C SER A 123 2.07 -0.17 17.01
N ASP A 124 3.41 -0.10 16.96
CA ASP A 124 4.13 1.08 16.48
C ASP A 124 4.08 1.25 14.96
N HIS A 125 3.46 0.29 14.27
CA HIS A 125 3.00 0.38 12.89
C HIS A 125 1.49 0.61 12.80
N ARG A 126 1.07 1.29 11.73
CA ARG A 126 -0.34 1.42 11.34
C ARG A 126 -0.65 0.43 10.23
N PRO A 127 -1.77 -0.34 10.31
CA PRO A 127 -2.10 -1.33 9.30
C PRO A 127 -2.34 -0.67 7.94
N VAL A 128 -2.00 -1.36 6.87
CA VAL A 128 -2.19 -0.90 5.49
C VAL A 128 -3.09 -1.87 4.75
N CYS A 129 -4.08 -1.35 4.03
CA CYS A 129 -5.08 -2.13 3.31
C CYS A 129 -5.13 -1.69 1.84
N ALA A 130 -5.37 -2.64 0.95
CA ALA A 130 -5.65 -2.37 -0.45
C ALA A 130 -6.81 -3.25 -0.94
N VAL A 131 -7.66 -2.69 -1.80
CA VAL A 131 -8.73 -3.42 -2.48
C VAL A 131 -8.40 -3.49 -3.96
N PHE A 132 -8.60 -4.66 -4.57
CA PHE A 132 -8.33 -4.90 -5.99
C PHE A 132 -9.57 -5.40 -6.73
N ALA A 133 -9.78 -4.89 -7.94
CA ALA A 133 -10.60 -5.55 -8.95
C ALA A 133 -9.70 -6.48 -9.78
N VAL A 134 -10.12 -7.73 -9.93
CA VAL A 134 -9.35 -8.75 -10.66
C VAL A 134 -10.24 -9.44 -11.67
N GLU A 135 -9.81 -9.44 -12.93
CA GLU A 135 -10.43 -10.21 -13.99
C GLU A 135 -10.12 -11.69 -13.83
N VAL A 136 -11.14 -12.55 -13.92
CA VAL A 136 -11.00 -14.00 -13.80
C VAL A 136 -11.61 -14.71 -15.01
N GLU A 137 -10.88 -15.66 -15.57
CA GLU A 137 -11.40 -16.52 -16.64
C GLU A 137 -12.24 -17.65 -16.06
N VAL A 138 -13.53 -17.67 -16.41
CA VAL A 138 -14.46 -18.74 -16.01
C VAL A 138 -14.70 -19.66 -17.20
N LYS A 139 -14.23 -20.91 -17.11
CA LYS A 139 -14.56 -21.94 -18.11
C LYS A 139 -15.97 -22.47 -17.88
N SER A 140 -16.98 -21.89 -18.55
CA SER A 140 -18.35 -22.41 -18.54
C SER A 140 -18.50 -23.58 -19.53
N LYS A 141 -18.92 -24.76 -19.05
CA LYS A 141 -19.44 -25.82 -19.92
C LYS A 141 -20.89 -25.47 -20.30
N GLY A 142 -21.05 -24.63 -21.32
CA GLY A 142 -22.36 -24.24 -21.87
C GLY A 142 -22.65 -22.75 -21.72
N ILE A 143 -22.97 -22.12 -22.86
CA ILE A 143 -23.36 -20.70 -23.08
C ILE A 143 -22.48 -19.70 -22.32
N ALA A 144 -21.50 -19.14 -23.05
CA ALA A 144 -20.63 -18.06 -22.59
C ALA A 144 -21.42 -16.79 -22.25
N ARG A 145 -21.91 -16.69 -21.02
CA ARG A 145 -22.27 -15.41 -20.40
C ARG A 145 -21.05 -14.92 -19.64
N PHE A 146 -20.37 -13.90 -20.16
CA PHE A 146 -19.43 -13.10 -19.39
C PHE A 146 -20.18 -12.52 -18.19
N ARG A 147 -19.95 -13.05 -16.99
CA ARG A 147 -20.44 -12.44 -15.75
C ARG A 147 -19.35 -11.49 -15.25
N LYS A 148 -19.52 -10.18 -15.51
CA LYS A 148 -18.87 -9.15 -14.69
C LYS A 148 -19.49 -9.25 -13.30
N GLY A 149 -18.77 -9.81 -12.35
CA GLY A 149 -19.23 -9.98 -10.98
C GLY A 149 -18.11 -9.67 -10.00
N TYR A 150 -18.40 -8.86 -8.99
CA TYR A 150 -17.52 -8.68 -7.84
C TYR A 150 -17.77 -9.86 -6.90
N SER A 151 -16.80 -10.75 -6.74
CA SER A 151 -16.83 -11.77 -5.68
C SER A 151 -15.96 -11.29 -4.52
N CYS A 152 -16.60 -10.84 -3.44
CA CYS A 152 -15.95 -10.61 -2.16
C CYS A 152 -15.96 -11.94 -1.38
N ALA A 153 -14.81 -12.36 -0.84
CA ALA A 153 -14.72 -13.51 0.05
C ALA A 153 -15.20 -13.20 1.49
N GLY A 154 -15.60 -11.95 1.77
CA GLY A 154 -16.14 -11.48 3.04
C GLY A 154 -17.64 -11.17 2.96
N THR A 155 -18.31 -11.19 4.10
CA THR A 155 -19.70 -10.75 4.24
C THR A 155 -19.87 -9.32 3.74
N LYS A 156 -20.88 -9.11 2.90
CA LYS A 156 -21.19 -7.86 2.17
C LYS A 156 -21.22 -6.58 3.04
N LEU A 157 -21.36 -6.71 4.36
CA LEU A 157 -21.40 -5.62 5.33
C LEU A 157 -20.02 -4.99 5.61
N GLU A 158 -18.92 -5.73 5.58
CA GLU A 158 -17.57 -5.18 5.88
C GLU A 158 -16.97 -4.36 4.72
N LEU A 159 -17.46 -4.60 3.50
CA LEU A 159 -16.98 -3.91 2.29
C LEU A 159 -17.51 -2.48 2.18
N GLN A 160 -18.68 -2.18 2.75
CA GLN A 160 -19.31 -0.85 2.61
C GLN A 160 -18.59 0.23 3.44
N GLU A 161 -17.86 -0.17 4.49
CA GLU A 161 -16.97 0.72 5.26
C GLU A 161 -15.57 0.84 4.64
N CYS A 162 -15.13 -0.16 3.86
CA CYS A 162 -13.81 -0.18 3.22
C CYS A 162 -13.77 0.40 1.80
N LEU A 163 -14.91 0.49 1.12
CA LEU A 163 -15.02 1.20 -0.15
C LEU A 163 -15.16 2.68 0.13
N PRO A 164 -14.26 3.55 -0.37
CA PRO A 164 -14.56 4.97 -0.37
C PRO A 164 -15.89 5.15 -1.11
N GLN A 165 -16.87 5.80 -0.45
CA GLN A 165 -17.96 6.41 -1.19
C GLN A 165 -17.31 7.26 -2.29
N ARG A 166 -17.84 7.19 -3.51
CA ARG A 166 -17.45 8.12 -4.57
C ARG A 166 -17.82 9.53 -4.07
N HIS A 167 -16.95 10.14 -3.28
CA HIS A 167 -16.97 11.57 -3.05
C HIS A 167 -16.46 12.17 -4.35
N SER A 168 -17.45 12.60 -5.13
CA SER A 168 -17.32 13.44 -6.29
C SER A 168 -16.20 14.46 -6.07
N PHE A 169 -15.21 14.36 -6.94
CA PHE A 169 -14.37 15.41 -7.50
C PHE A 169 -14.12 16.67 -6.66
N CYS A 170 -12.83 16.91 -6.43
CA CYS A 170 -12.22 18.22 -6.23
C CYS A 170 -12.93 19.31 -7.03
N HIS A 171 -13.28 20.41 -6.36
CA HIS A 171 -13.35 21.72 -7.00
C HIS A 171 -12.14 22.54 -6.53
N PHE A 172 -11.55 23.25 -7.50
CA PHE A 172 -10.32 24.04 -7.44
C PHE A 172 -10.22 25.00 -6.25
#